data_AF-A0A0H4QE33-F1
#
_entry.id   AF-A0A0H4QE33-F1
#
_cell.length_a   1.000
_cell.length_b   1.000
_cell.length_c   1.000
_cell.angle_alpha   90.00
_cell.angle_beta   90.00
_cell.angle_gamma   90.00
#
_symmetry.space_group_name_H-M   'P 1'
#
loop_
_entity.id
_entity.type
_entity.pdbx_description
1 polymer ?
#
loop_
_entity_poly.entity_id
_entity_poly.type
_entity_poly.pdbx_seq_one_letter_code
_entity_poly.pdbx_strand_id
1 'polypeptide(L)'
;MLKNLWTEVKKSKTIYITLISIVLVFLLPILFNLFHLGRSNRIIFLFFIINVVFSGFIGWFAKRYSLSFYNLVIFPVLFVVSVFAKYGRYGYFLAGIYLVISILIYFLFDD
;
A
#
# COMPACT_ATOMS: atom_id res chain seq x y z
N MET A 1 -6.30 -20.14 -22.76
CA MET A 1 -6.33 -20.12 -21.29
C MET A 1 -5.77 -18.81 -20.70
N LEU A 2 -4.55 -18.38 -21.03
CA LEU A 2 -3.96 -17.11 -20.54
C LEU A 2 -4.78 -15.85 -20.85
N LYS A 3 -5.40 -15.76 -22.04
CA LYS A 3 -6.15 -14.58 -22.47
C LYS A 3 -7.40 -14.31 -21.61
N ASN A 4 -8.09 -15.38 -21.17
CA ASN A 4 -9.28 -15.28 -20.32
C ASN A 4 -8.91 -14.91 -18.87
N LEU A 5 -7.80 -15.47 -18.35
CA LEU A 5 -7.24 -15.06 -17.06
C LEU A 5 -6.89 -13.57 -17.07
N TRP A 6 -6.30 -13.06 -18.16
CA TRP A 6 -5.96 -11.65 -18.27
C TRP A 6 -7.17 -10.72 -18.22
N THR A 7 -8.30 -11.12 -18.80
CA THR A 7 -9.56 -10.35 -18.74
C THR A 7 -10.21 -10.36 -17.35
N GLU A 8 -10.19 -11.49 -16.64
CA GLU A 8 -10.66 -11.58 -15.25
C GLU A 8 -9.76 -10.76 -14.32
N VAL A 9 -8.44 -10.86 -14.51
CA VAL A 9 -7.43 -10.08 -13.79
C VAL A 9 -7.63 -8.57 -14.01
N LYS A 10 -7.94 -8.15 -15.25
CA LYS A 10 -8.20 -6.74 -15.58
C LYS A 10 -9.40 -6.14 -14.84
N LYS A 11 -10.35 -6.98 -14.43
CA LYS A 11 -11.57 -6.54 -13.72
C LYS A 11 -11.43 -6.59 -12.20
N SER A 12 -10.45 -7.30 -11.66
CA SER A 12 -10.31 -7.47 -10.21
C SER A 12 -9.73 -6.23 -9.53
N LYS A 13 -10.58 -5.58 -8.73
CA LYS A 13 -10.21 -4.43 -7.89
C LYS A 13 -9.15 -4.77 -6.84
N THR A 14 -9.12 -6.01 -6.35
CA THR A 14 -8.07 -6.53 -5.47
C THR A 14 -6.70 -6.54 -6.15
N ILE A 15 -6.65 -6.97 -7.42
CA ILE A 15 -5.38 -6.98 -8.16
C ILE A 15 -4.91 -5.55 -8.41
N TYR A 16 -5.83 -4.64 -8.70
CA TYR A 16 -5.51 -3.23 -8.88
C TYR A 16 -4.81 -2.63 -7.65
N ILE A 17 -5.37 -2.78 -6.44
CA ILE A 17 -4.74 -2.27 -5.21
C ILE A 17 -3.43 -2.98 -4.90
N THR A 18 -3.32 -4.28 -5.23
CA THR A 18 -2.10 -5.07 -5.03
C THR A 18 -0.96 -4.54 -5.92
N LEU A 19 -1.23 -4.30 -7.20
CA LEU A 19 -0.24 -3.76 -8.14
C LEU A 19 0.23 -2.37 -7.72
N ILE A 20 -0.68 -1.49 -7.32
CA ILE A 20 -0.30 -0.15 -6.83
C ILE A 20 0.54 -0.27 -5.56
N SER A 21 0.16 -1.16 -4.63
CA SER A 21 0.94 -1.41 -3.42
C SER A 21 2.37 -1.85 -3.76
N ILE A 22 2.55 -2.76 -4.72
CA ILE A 22 3.88 -3.20 -5.17
C ILE A 22 4.67 -2.01 -5.74
N VAL A 23 4.05 -1.18 -6.59
CA VAL A 23 4.71 -0.01 -7.18
C VAL A 23 5.14 0.97 -6.09
N LEU A 24 4.25 1.33 -5.17
CA LEU A 24 4.54 2.28 -4.09
C LEU A 24 5.64 1.78 -3.15
N VAL A 25 5.63 0.50 -2.84
CA VAL A 25 6.51 -0.08 -1.84
C VAL A 25 7.89 -0.42 -2.42
N PHE A 26 7.97 -0.90 -3.65
CA PHE A 26 9.24 -1.37 -4.25
C PHE A 26 9.85 -0.39 -5.25
N LEU A 27 9.04 0.19 -6.13
CA LEU A 27 9.51 1.02 -7.26
C LEU A 27 9.66 2.48 -6.85
N LEU A 28 8.70 3.03 -6.11
CA LEU A 28 8.72 4.44 -5.74
C LEU A 28 9.97 4.85 -4.94
N PRO A 29 10.50 4.04 -3.99
CA PRO A 29 11.74 4.37 -3.31
C PRO A 29 12.95 4.46 -4.25
N ILE A 30 12.97 3.66 -5.32
CA ILE A 30 14.01 3.69 -6.37
C ILE A 30 13.87 4.97 -7.18
N LEU A 31 12.64 5.36 -7.56
CA LEU A 31 12.40 6.60 -8.27
C LEU A 31 12.86 7.80 -7.45
N PHE A 32 12.56 7.81 -6.16
CA PHE A 32 13.04 8.83 -5.23
C PHE A 32 14.57 8.88 -5.15
N ASN A 33 15.32 7.80 -5.44
CA ASN A 33 16.81 7.84 -5.44
C ASN A 33 17.34 8.71 -6.56
N LEU A 34 16.57 8.88 -7.64
CA LEU A 34 16.95 9.70 -8.79
C LEU A 34 16.79 11.19 -8.49
N PHE A 35 15.91 11.55 -7.55
CA PHE A 35 15.79 12.91 -7.08
C PHE A 35 16.85 13.16 -6.01
N HIS A 36 17.68 14.19 -6.19
CA HIS A 36 18.76 14.62 -5.29
C HIS A 36 18.26 15.15 -3.91
N LEU A 37 17.16 14.61 -3.40
CA LEU A 37 16.61 14.91 -2.08
C LEU A 37 17.46 14.24 -1.00
N GLY A 38 17.66 14.94 0.11
CA GLY A 38 18.34 14.39 1.28
C GLY A 38 17.67 13.11 1.79
N ARG A 39 18.50 12.16 2.26
CA ARG A 39 18.05 10.82 2.72
C ARG A 39 16.87 10.89 3.70
N SER A 40 16.90 11.82 4.66
CA SER A 40 15.84 11.98 5.65
C SER A 40 14.52 12.44 5.03
N ASN A 41 14.54 13.46 4.16
CA ASN A 41 13.34 13.96 3.50
C ASN A 41 12.64 12.89 2.67
N ARG A 42 13.42 12.02 2.02
CA ARG A 42 12.89 10.93 1.20
C ARG A 42 12.16 9.90 2.03
N ILE A 43 12.72 9.54 3.19
CA ILE A 43 12.08 8.61 4.13
C ILE A 43 10.79 9.23 4.67
N ILE A 44 10.82 10.50 5.09
CA ILE A 44 9.64 11.20 5.60
C ILE A 44 8.53 11.22 4.54
N PHE A 45 8.86 11.61 3.31
CA PHE A 45 7.86 11.73 2.26
C PHE A 45 7.27 10.37 1.85
N LEU A 46 8.11 9.35 1.68
CA LEU A 46 7.65 8.02 1.31
C LEU A 46 6.82 7.38 2.43
N PHE A 47 7.34 7.34 3.65
CA PHE A 47 6.75 6.53 4.71
C PHE A 47 5.63 7.28 5.46
N PHE A 48 5.78 8.59 5.69
CA PHE A 48 4.80 9.31 6.51
C PHE A 48 3.77 10.09 5.71
N ILE A 49 4.02 10.38 4.43
CA ILE A 49 3.06 11.10 3.59
C ILE A 49 2.40 10.12 2.62
N ILE A 50 3.16 9.58 1.68
CA ILE A 50 2.61 8.78 0.58
C ILE A 50 1.95 7.50 1.10
N ASN A 51 2.65 6.73 1.93
CA ASN A 51 2.13 5.46 2.45
C ASN A 51 0.93 5.65 3.39
N VAL A 52 0.93 6.72 4.19
CA VAL A 52 -0.20 7.06 5.07
C VAL A 52 -1.45 7.41 4.25
N VAL A 53 -1.30 8.30 3.27
CA VAL A 53 -2.40 8.67 2.37
C VAL A 53 -2.93 7.44 1.62
N PHE A 54 -2.03 6.59 1.12
CA PHE A 54 -2.43 5.39 0.41
C PHE A 54 -3.11 4.34 1.29
N SER A 55 -2.68 4.21 2.55
CA SER A 55 -3.37 3.38 3.56
C SER A 55 -4.82 3.83 3.76
N GLY A 56 -5.06 5.14 3.92
CA GLY A 56 -6.41 5.69 3.99
C GLY A 56 -7.22 5.41 2.72
N PHE A 57 -6.61 5.59 1.54
CA PHE A 57 -7.22 5.25 0.26
C PHE A 57 -7.65 3.79 0.19
N ILE A 58 -6.83 2.84 0.68
CA ILE A 58 -7.19 1.41 0.70
C ILE A 58 -8.44 1.16 1.56
N GLY A 59 -8.52 1.79 2.74
CA GLY A 59 -9.69 1.69 3.61
C GLY A 59 -10.97 2.12 2.89
N TRP A 60 -10.95 3.33 2.32
CA TRP A 60 -12.06 3.90 1.57
C TRP A 60 -12.41 3.07 0.33
N PHE A 61 -11.41 2.66 -0.44
CA PHE A 61 -11.58 1.90 -1.67
C PHE A 61 -12.17 0.51 -1.40
N ALA A 62 -11.68 -0.18 -0.37
CA ALA A 62 -12.22 -1.48 0.02
C ALA A 62 -13.69 -1.37 0.42
N LYS A 63 -14.07 -0.32 1.17
CA LYS A 63 -15.47 -0.08 1.53
C LYS A 63 -16.32 0.27 0.31
N ARG A 64 -15.88 1.24 -0.49
CA ARG A 64 -16.61 1.75 -1.68
C ARG A 64 -16.92 0.65 -2.70
N TYR A 65 -16.03 -0.32 -2.86
CA TYR A 65 -16.20 -1.43 -3.81
C TYR A 65 -16.62 -2.75 -3.14
N SER A 66 -17.05 -2.72 -1.87
CA SER A 66 -17.48 -3.90 -1.10
C SER A 66 -16.46 -5.05 -1.17
N LEU A 67 -15.17 -4.70 -1.13
CA LEU A 67 -14.10 -5.68 -1.11
C LEU A 67 -14.06 -6.36 0.25
N SER A 68 -13.62 -7.62 0.26
CA SER A 68 -13.39 -8.35 1.50
C SER A 68 -12.44 -7.58 2.42
N PHE A 69 -12.74 -7.57 3.72
CA PHE A 69 -11.93 -6.92 4.75
C PHE A 69 -10.45 -7.34 4.72
N TYR A 70 -10.15 -8.57 4.27
CA TYR A 70 -8.78 -9.05 4.07
C TYR A 70 -7.96 -8.24 3.06
N ASN A 71 -8.58 -7.43 2.21
CA ASN A 71 -7.85 -6.55 1.29
C ASN A 71 -7.07 -5.45 2.03
N LEU A 72 -7.47 -5.10 3.27
CA LEU A 72 -6.79 -4.09 4.07
C LEU A 72 -5.37 -4.50 4.50
N VAL A 73 -5.09 -5.80 4.60
CA VAL A 73 -3.77 -6.30 5.01
C VAL A 73 -2.75 -6.37 3.87
N ILE A 74 -3.18 -6.26 2.61
CA ILE A 74 -2.30 -6.40 1.44
C ILE A 74 -1.14 -5.40 1.49
N PHE A 75 -1.45 -4.12 1.68
CA PHE A 75 -0.44 -3.07 1.69
C PHE A 75 0.50 -3.15 2.91
N PRO A 76 0.00 -3.27 4.16
CA PRO A 76 0.84 -3.50 5.33
C PRO A 76 1.81 -4.67 5.17
N VAL A 77 1.33 -5.83 4.68
CA VAL A 77 2.18 -7.02 4.50
C VAL A 77 3.28 -6.76 3.46
N LEU A 78 2.92 -6.20 2.29
CA LEU A 78 3.90 -5.87 1.25
C LEU A 78 4.94 -4.86 1.77
N PHE A 79 4.50 -3.86 2.52
CA PHE A 79 5.38 -2.88 3.14
C PHE A 79 6.36 -3.52 4.11
N VAL A 80 5.91 -4.41 5.01
CA VAL A 80 6.78 -5.18 5.92
C VAL A 80 7.85 -5.92 5.14
N VAL A 81 7.45 -6.70 4.12
CA VAL A 81 8.38 -7.47 3.28
C VAL A 81 9.46 -6.56 2.67
N SER A 82 9.07 -5.39 2.16
CA SER A 82 10.02 -4.45 1.57
C SER A 82 11.00 -3.84 2.58
N VAL A 83 10.52 -3.54 3.79
CA VAL A 83 11.31 -2.94 4.85
C VAL A 83 12.34 -3.94 5.34
N PHE A 84 11.95 -5.18 5.55
CA PHE A 84 12.88 -6.25 5.89
C PHE A 84 13.95 -6.45 4.80
N ALA A 85 13.58 -6.33 3.53
CA ALA A 85 14.51 -6.47 2.42
C ALA A 85 15.50 -5.29 2.27
N LYS A 86 15.10 -4.04 2.59
CA LYS A 86 15.89 -2.84 2.27
C LYS A 86 16.33 -1.98 3.46
N TYR A 87 15.57 -1.93 4.54
CA TYR A 87 15.70 -0.91 5.60
C TYR A 87 15.94 -1.48 7.01
N GLY A 88 15.86 -2.80 7.19
CA GLY A 88 16.15 -3.48 8.45
C GLY A 88 14.95 -3.57 9.41
N ARG A 89 15.22 -3.92 10.67
CA ARG A 89 14.20 -4.41 11.61
C ARG A 89 13.23 -3.37 12.17
N TYR A 90 13.43 -2.06 12.02
CA TYR A 90 12.62 -1.08 12.77
C TYR A 90 11.39 -0.55 12.03
N GLY A 91 11.30 -0.73 10.71
CA GLY A 91 10.20 -0.14 9.94
C GLY A 91 8.88 -0.91 10.01
N TYR A 92 8.81 -2.10 10.65
CA TYR A 92 7.56 -2.87 10.70
C TYR A 92 6.44 -2.18 11.50
N PHE A 93 6.78 -1.30 12.46
CA PHE A 93 5.78 -0.55 13.24
C PHE A 93 4.86 0.29 12.37
N LEU A 94 5.41 0.88 11.30
CA LEU A 94 4.63 1.67 10.34
C LEU A 94 3.57 0.83 9.61
N ALA A 95 3.83 -0.47 9.39
CA ALA A 95 2.83 -1.35 8.80
C ALA A 95 1.59 -1.49 9.68
N GLY A 96 1.78 -1.60 10.99
CA GLY A 96 0.68 -1.62 11.96
C GLY A 96 -0.12 -0.33 11.90
N ILE A 97 0.56 0.83 11.84
CA ILE A 97 -0.10 2.13 11.69
C ILE A 97 -0.91 2.19 10.40
N TYR A 98 -0.36 1.73 9.27
CA TYR A 98 -1.08 1.70 8.00
C TYR A 98 -2.30 0.76 8.04
N LEU A 99 -2.24 -0.35 8.78
CA LEU A 99 -3.40 -1.22 8.94
C LEU A 99 -4.48 -0.54 9.80
N VAL A 100 -4.10 0.10 10.91
CA VAL A 100 -5.05 0.81 11.76
C VAL A 100 -5.74 1.93 10.98
N ILE A 101 -4.99 2.74 10.23
CA ILE A 101 -5.56 3.82 9.42
C ILE A 101 -6.53 3.27 8.38
N SER A 102 -6.17 2.20 7.66
CA SER A 102 -7.05 1.63 6.64
C SER A 102 -8.33 1.06 7.26
N ILE A 103 -8.26 0.45 8.44
CA ILE A 103 -9.42 -0.03 9.21
C ILE A 103 -10.30 1.14 9.66
N LEU A 104 -9.71 2.19 10.24
CA LEU A 104 -10.47 3.37 10.69
C LEU A 104 -11.23 4.01 9.53
N ILE A 105 -10.57 4.19 8.38
CA ILE A 105 -11.23 4.74 7.20
C ILE A 105 -12.28 3.77 6.65
N TYR A 106 -12.04 2.47 6.67
CA TYR A 106 -13.04 1.48 6.23
C TYR A 106 -14.35 1.60 7.01
N PHE A 107 -14.29 1.78 8.33
CA PHE A 107 -15.47 1.94 9.19
C PHE A 107 -16.02 3.37 9.22
N LEU A 108 -15.21 4.39 8.94
CA LEU A 108 -15.68 5.79 8.86
C LEU A 108 -16.72 5.98 7.75
N PHE A 109 -16.67 5.16 6.71
CA PHE A 109 -17.61 5.15 5.59
C PHE A 109 -18.61 3.98 5.67
N ASP A 110 -18.89 3.47 6.87
CA ASP A 110 -19.97 2.52 7.15
C ASP A 110 -21.28 3.31 7.33
N ASP A 111 -22.05 3.43 6.25
CA ASP A 111 -23.42 3.98 6.25
C ASP A 111 -24.42 2.97 6.82
#